data_AF-F3G8T1-F1
#
_entry.id   AF-F3G8T1-F1
#
_cell.length_a   1.000
_cell.length_b   1.000
_cell.length_c   1.000
_cell.angle_alpha   90.00
_cell.angle_beta   90.00
_cell.angle_gamma   90.00
#
_symmetry.space_group_name_H-M   'P 1'
#
loop_
_entity.id
_entity.type
_entity.pdbx_description
1 polymer ?
#
loop_
_entity_poly.entity_id
_entity_poly.type
_entity_poly.pdbx_seq_one_letter_code
_entity_poly.pdbx_strand_id
1 'polypeptide(L)'
;SQVEHFGIAHENVIAATGALYQDTLSTLRQRIQVQGDMRNLQQPNNASKIRGILLAGIRSARLWRQVGGHRWQLVFSRRKLLKELYPLLHG
;
A
#
# COMPACT_ATOMS: atom_id res chain seq x y z
N SER A 1 16.72 -9.90 10.93
CA SER A 1 15.35 -9.87 10.33
C SER A 1 15.41 -10.21 8.84
N GLN A 2 14.42 -10.85 8.19
CA GLN A 2 14.51 -11.31 6.77
C GLN A 2 14.99 -10.24 5.76
N VAL A 3 14.73 -8.96 6.05
CA VAL A 3 15.20 -7.79 5.29
C VAL A 3 16.74 -7.67 5.25
N GLU A 4 17.43 -8.03 6.33
CA GLU A 4 18.89 -7.95 6.46
C GLU A 4 19.62 -9.03 5.65
N HIS A 5 18.95 -10.15 5.32
CA HIS A 5 19.58 -11.27 4.64
C HIS A 5 19.31 -11.34 3.14
N PHE A 6 18.19 -10.76 2.66
CA PHE A 6 17.74 -10.97 1.27
C PHE A 6 17.44 -9.68 0.49
N GLY A 7 17.46 -8.52 1.16
CA GLY A 7 17.05 -7.25 0.56
C GLY A 7 15.54 -7.02 0.62
N ILE A 8 15.14 -5.75 0.60
CA ILE A 8 13.76 -5.30 0.89
C ILE A 8 12.74 -5.82 -0.15
N ALA A 9 13.20 -6.06 -1.39
CA ALA A 9 12.36 -6.52 -2.50
C ALA A 9 12.37 -8.04 -2.71
N HIS A 10 13.00 -8.81 -1.82
CA HIS A 10 13.04 -10.26 -1.97
C HIS A 10 11.67 -10.88 -1.76
N GLU A 11 11.38 -11.95 -2.49
CA GLU A 11 10.06 -12.61 -2.49
C GLU A 11 9.62 -13.03 -1.07
N ASN A 12 10.56 -13.45 -0.22
CA ASN A 12 10.29 -13.80 1.18
C ASN A 12 9.79 -12.60 2.00
N VAL A 13 10.37 -11.41 1.82
CA VAL A 13 9.95 -10.18 2.52
C VAL A 13 8.56 -9.75 2.04
N ILE A 14 8.32 -9.86 0.73
CA ILE A 14 7.02 -9.56 0.12
C ILE A 14 5.95 -10.54 0.62
N ALA A 15 6.27 -11.84 0.68
CA ALA A 15 5.39 -12.87 1.21
C ALA A 15 5.05 -12.64 2.68
N ALA A 16 6.04 -12.31 3.52
CA ALA A 16 5.81 -11.98 4.94
C ALA A 16 4.92 -10.73 5.10
N THR A 17 5.14 -9.71 4.26
CA THR A 17 4.30 -8.50 4.25
C THR A 17 2.87 -8.80 3.79
N GLY A 18 2.72 -9.66 2.78
CA GLY A 18 1.43 -10.12 2.28
C GLY A 18 0.65 -10.96 3.29
N ALA A 19 1.35 -11.79 4.08
CA ALA A 19 0.78 -12.54 5.19
C ALA A 19 0.28 -11.58 6.29
N LEU A 20 1.09 -10.58 6.66
CA LEU A 20 0.68 -9.58 7.65
C LEU A 20 -0.60 -8.84 7.25
N TYR A 21 -0.75 -8.47 5.96
CA TYR A 21 -2.00 -7.89 5.46
C TYR A 21 -3.18 -8.87 5.62
N GLN A 22 -2.97 -10.14 5.32
CA GLN A 22 -4.00 -11.17 5.45
C GLN A 22 -4.45 -11.33 6.91
N ASP A 23 -3.51 -11.41 7.84
CA ASP A 23 -3.81 -11.64 9.26
C ASP A 23 -4.49 -10.43 9.92
N THR A 24 -4.23 -9.22 9.43
CA THR A 24 -4.70 -7.98 10.08
C THR A 24 -5.86 -7.31 9.37
N LEU A 25 -5.77 -7.09 8.07
CA LEU A 25 -6.68 -6.23 7.32
C LEU A 25 -7.74 -7.02 6.55
N SER A 26 -7.44 -8.28 6.17
CA SER A 26 -8.41 -9.12 5.47
C SER A 26 -9.53 -9.65 6.39
N THR A 27 -9.36 -9.53 7.71
CA THR A 27 -10.36 -9.84 8.75
C THR A 27 -11.42 -8.75 8.89
N LEU A 28 -11.20 -7.56 8.34
CA LEU A 28 -12.18 -6.48 8.34
C LEU A 28 -13.39 -6.83 7.47
N ARG A 29 -14.58 -6.39 7.91
CA ARG A 29 -15.85 -6.66 7.19
C ARG A 29 -15.84 -6.13 5.75
N GLN A 30 -15.15 -5.02 5.51
CA GLN A 30 -15.06 -4.41 4.20
C GLN A 30 -13.77 -4.88 3.51
N ARG A 31 -13.93 -5.69 2.46
CA ARG A 31 -12.82 -6.23 1.68
C ARG A 31 -12.59 -5.40 0.42
N ILE A 32 -11.32 -5.19 0.08
CA ILE A 32 -10.92 -4.59 -1.20
C ILE A 32 -11.03 -5.68 -2.27
N GLN A 33 -11.90 -5.48 -3.25
CA GLN A 33 -12.01 -6.38 -4.40
C GLN A 33 -10.95 -6.02 -5.44
N VAL A 34 -10.12 -7.00 -5.80
CA VAL A 34 -9.10 -6.85 -6.85
C VAL A 34 -9.61 -7.60 -8.07
N GLN A 35 -9.77 -6.88 -9.19
CA GLN A 35 -10.28 -7.42 -10.45
C GLN A 35 -9.16 -7.39 -11.51
N GLY A 36 -9.14 -8.41 -12.39
CA GLY A 36 -8.11 -8.55 -13.43
C GLY A 36 -8.10 -9.95 -14.05
N ASP A 37 -7.08 -10.25 -14.86
CA ASP A 37 -6.89 -11.58 -15.45
C ASP A 37 -6.64 -12.63 -14.35
N MET A 38 -7.50 -13.65 -14.30
CA MET A 38 -7.47 -14.72 -13.32
C MET A 38 -6.11 -15.45 -13.32
N ARG A 39 -5.47 -15.61 -14.48
CA ARG A 39 -4.15 -16.28 -14.60
C ARG A 39 -3.07 -15.55 -13.81
N ASN A 40 -3.18 -14.23 -13.69
CA ASN A 40 -2.26 -13.41 -12.92
C ASN A 40 -2.65 -13.37 -11.44
N LEU A 41 -3.95 -13.35 -11.13
CA LEU A 41 -4.46 -13.30 -9.76
C LEU A 41 -4.30 -14.64 -9.01
N GLN A 42 -4.27 -15.76 -9.72
CA GLN A 42 -4.03 -17.08 -9.12
C GLN A 42 -2.55 -17.33 -8.77
N GLN A 43 -1.62 -16.54 -9.31
CA GLN A 43 -0.20 -16.68 -8.99
C GLN A 43 0.07 -16.23 -7.54
N PRO A 44 0.58 -17.11 -6.66
CA PRO A 44 0.79 -16.79 -5.25
C PRO A 44 1.71 -15.58 -5.01
N ASN A 45 2.75 -15.45 -5.84
CA ASN A 45 3.68 -14.31 -5.75
C ASN A 45 2.98 -12.98 -6.04
N ASN A 46 2.11 -12.93 -7.06
CA ASN A 46 1.33 -11.74 -7.38
C ASN A 46 0.33 -11.41 -6.27
N ALA A 47 -0.33 -12.41 -5.69
CA ALA A 47 -1.22 -12.20 -4.55
C ALA A 47 -0.47 -11.57 -3.35
N SER A 48 0.74 -12.05 -3.05
CA SER A 48 1.59 -11.48 -2.00
C SER A 48 2.00 -10.04 -2.32
N LYS A 49 2.38 -9.74 -3.57
CA LYS A 49 2.70 -8.37 -4.02
C LYS A 49 1.51 -7.42 -3.87
N ILE A 50 0.33 -7.85 -4.31
CA ILE A 50 -0.91 -7.06 -4.19
C ILE A 50 -1.17 -6.72 -2.73
N ARG A 51 -1.15 -7.73 -1.84
CA ARG A 51 -1.35 -7.53 -0.40
C ARG A 51 -0.29 -6.63 0.23
N GLY A 52 0.97 -6.77 -0.18
CA GLY A 52 2.07 -5.92 0.27
C GLY A 52 1.86 -4.44 -0.07
N ILE A 53 1.48 -4.14 -1.32
CA ILE A 53 1.19 -2.76 -1.75
C ILE A 53 -0.06 -2.21 -1.06
N LEU A 54 -1.10 -3.02 -0.87
CA LEU A 54 -2.29 -2.60 -0.11
C LEU A 54 -1.94 -2.24 1.34
N LEU A 55 -1.11 -3.04 2.00
CA LEU A 55 -0.63 -2.73 3.35
C LEU A 55 0.17 -1.42 3.36
N ALA A 56 1.05 -1.22 2.38
CA ALA A 56 1.82 0.01 2.25
C ALA A 56 0.90 1.24 2.07
N GLY A 57 -0.11 1.15 1.20
CA GLY A 57 -1.09 2.22 1.00
C GLY A 57 -1.86 2.55 2.28
N ILE A 58 -2.25 1.55 3.07
CA ILE A 58 -2.91 1.75 4.36
C ILE A 58 -1.98 2.39 5.38
N ARG A 59 -0.70 2.01 5.40
CA ARG A 59 0.33 2.67 6.23
C ARG A 59 0.50 4.13 5.83
N SER A 60 0.54 4.46 4.54
CA SER A 60 0.59 5.84 4.06
C SER A 60 -0.67 6.63 4.44
N ALA A 61 -1.85 6.02 4.34
CA ALA A 61 -3.09 6.65 4.78
C ALA A 61 -3.12 6.91 6.29
N ARG A 62 -2.58 5.98 7.09
CA ARG A 62 -2.41 6.15 8.54
C ARG A 62 -1.42 7.27 8.84
N LEU A 63 -0.27 7.29 8.17
CA LEU A 63 0.72 8.36 8.31
C LEU A 63 0.11 9.72 8.00
N TRP A 64 -0.65 9.83 6.91
CA TRP A 64 -1.35 11.05 6.55
C TRP A 64 -2.28 11.53 7.67
N ARG A 65 -3.05 10.64 8.30
CA ARG A 65 -3.87 10.98 9.48
C ARG A 65 -3.01 11.41 10.69
N GLN A 66 -1.88 10.75 10.92
CA GLN A 66 -0.96 11.05 12.03
C GLN A 66 -0.34 12.44 11.92
N VAL A 67 -0.04 12.90 10.70
CA VAL A 67 0.49 14.25 10.45
C VAL A 67 -0.59 15.32 10.32
N GLY A 68 -1.82 15.04 10.77
CA GLY A 68 -2.95 15.99 10.78
C GLY A 68 -3.80 16.00 9.50
N GLY A 69 -3.59 15.06 8.59
CA GLY A 69 -4.37 14.91 7.37
C GLY A 69 -5.84 14.56 7.64
N HIS A 70 -6.75 15.15 6.87
CA HIS A 70 -8.18 14.82 6.94
C HIS A 70 -8.84 14.73 5.56
N ARG A 71 -9.89 13.91 5.42
CA ARG A 71 -10.62 13.66 4.15
C ARG A 71 -10.94 14.94 3.36
N TRP A 72 -11.36 16.00 4.04
CA TRP A 72 -11.71 17.28 3.45
C TRP A 72 -10.51 18.08 2.95
N GLN A 73 -9.31 17.89 3.51
CA GLN A 73 -8.08 18.52 3.03
C GLN A 73 -7.74 18.04 1.62
N LEU A 74 -7.99 16.77 1.28
CA LEU A 74 -7.80 16.29 -0.10
C LEU A 74 -8.76 16.96 -1.10
N VAL A 75 -9.99 17.24 -0.67
CA VAL A 75 -11.03 17.85 -1.53
C VAL A 75 -10.80 19.36 -1.68
N PHE A 76 -10.62 20.08 -0.57
CA PHE A 76 -10.51 21.55 -0.58
C PHE A 76 -9.08 22.05 -0.82
N SER A 77 -8.06 21.34 -0.34
CA SER A 77 -6.66 21.75 -0.49
C SER A 77 -5.95 21.11 -1.69
N ARG A 78 -6.71 20.53 -2.63
CA ARG A 78 -6.16 19.86 -3.83
C ARG A 78 -5.14 20.73 -4.58
N ARG A 79 -5.46 22.01 -4.81
CA ARG A 79 -4.57 22.95 -5.52
C ARG A 79 -3.25 23.15 -4.77
N LYS A 80 -3.29 23.27 -3.44
CA LYS A 80 -2.10 23.43 -2.60
C LYS A 80 -1.25 22.16 -2.63
N LEU A 81 -1.86 20.99 -2.51
CA LEU A 81 -1.16 19.70 -2.58
C LEU A 81 -0.46 19.51 -3.93
N LEU A 82 -1.13 19.86 -5.04
CA LEU A 82 -0.52 19.79 -6.37
C LEU A 82 0.65 20.77 -6.53
N LYS A 83 0.54 21.98 -5.99
CA LYS A 83 1.63 22.97 -6.02
C LYS A 83 2.90 22.45 -5.35
N GLU A 84 2.78 21.75 -4.23
CA GLU A 84 3.93 21.14 -3.54
C GLU A 84 4.43 19.86 -4.24
N LEU A 85 3.53 19.11 -4.89
CA LEU A 85 3.87 17.88 -5.59
C LEU A 85 4.64 18.12 -6.90
N TYR A 86 4.27 19.14 -7.68
CA TYR A 86 4.86 19.36 -9.01
C TYR A 86 6.38 19.58 -8.98
N PRO A 87 6.97 20.36 -8.05
CA PRO A 87 8.42 20.48 -7.94
C PRO A 87 9.12 19.15 -7.63
N LEU A 88 8.51 18.28 -6.83
CA LEU A 88 9.07 16.97 -6.46
C LEU A 88 9.05 15.96 -7.60
N LEU A 89 8.16 16.13 -8.59
CA LEU A 89 8.07 15.27 -9.78
C LEU A 89 9.06 15.64 -10.89
N HIS A 90 9.56 16.88 -10.88
CA HIS A 90 10.46 17.40 -11.91
C HIS A 90 11.87 17.70 -11.36
N GLY A 91 12.14 17.33 -10.11
CA GLY A 91 13.44 17.45 -9.46
C GLY A 91 14.24 16.16 -9.46
#